data_AF-A0A2X3BWH2-F1
#
_entry.id   AF-A0A2X3BWH2-F1
#
_cell.length_a   1.000
_cell.length_b   1.000
_cell.length_c   1.000
_cell.angle_alpha   90.00
_cell.angle_beta   90.00
_cell.angle_gamma   90.00
#
_symmetry.space_group_name_H-M   'P 1'
#
loop_
_entity.id
_entity.type
_entity.pdbx_description
1 polymer ?
#
loop_
_entity_poly.entity_id
_entity_poly.type
_entity_poly.pdbx_seq_one_letter_code
_entity_poly.pdbx_strand_id
1 'polypeptide(L)' 'MMLILKNNFKPIDFLLRLAEINGVVLMEGVGFGADPGILRVSEANLPDEAYKKIAKQILEMLSEYYNQYKLEK' A
#
# COMPACT_ATOMS: atom_id res chain seq x y z
N MET A 1 4.61 8.74 10.25
CA MET A 1 4.55 7.73 9.18
C MET A 1 4.00 8.31 7.88
N MET A 2 2.73 8.72 7.84
CA MET A 2 2.06 9.17 6.61
C MET A 2 2.72 10.39 5.92
N LEU A 3 3.15 11.41 6.67
CA LEU A 3 3.89 12.56 6.11
C LEU A 3 5.27 12.18 5.58
N ILE A 4 5.94 11.20 6.21
CA ILE A 4 7.25 10.69 5.76
C ILE A 4 7.06 9.99 4.42
N LEU A 5 6.05 9.12 4.31
CA LEU A 5 5.76 8.40 3.07
C LEU A 5 5.39 9.35 1.94
N LYS A 6 4.48 10.30 2.17
CA LYS A 6 4.07 11.28 1.14
C LYS A 6 5.22 12.13 0.60
N ASN A 7 6.19 12.48 1.44
CA ASN A 7 7.28 13.37 1.04
C ASN A 7 8.49 12.64 0.44
N ASN A 8 8.66 11.35 0.73
CA ASN A 8 9.85 10.59 0.31
C ASN A 8 9.53 9.48 -0.71
N PHE A 9 8.26 9.07 -0.86
CA PHE A 9 7.85 7.96 -1.71
C PHE A 9 6.59 8.30 -2.51
N LYS A 10 6.50 7.83 -3.76
CA LYS A 10 5.30 8.04 -4.57
C LYS A 10 4.25 6.99 -4.21
N PRO A 11 2.98 7.38 -3.93
CA PRO A 11 1.91 6.43 -3.61
C PRO A 11 1.70 5.35 -4.67
N ILE A 12 1.92 5.66 -5.95
CA ILE A 12 1.79 4.70 -7.05
C ILE A 12 2.81 3.56 -6.96
N ASP A 13 4.03 3.82 -6.48
CA ASP A 13 5.08 2.79 -6.35
C ASP A 13 4.70 1.76 -5.27
N PHE A 14 4.03 2.22 -4.21
CA PHE A 14 3.46 1.35 -3.17
C PHE A 14 2.41 0.41 -3.76
N LEU A 15 1.52 0.92 -4.63
CA LEU A 15 0.47 0.14 -5.27
C LEU A 15 1.04 -0.91 -6.23
N LEU A 16 2.04 -0.51 -7.03
CA LEU A 16 2.71 -1.42 -7.97
C LEU A 16 3.39 -2.57 -7.23
N ARG A 17 4.16 -2.28 -6.16
CA ARG A 17 4.76 -3.34 -5.33
C ARG A 17 3.72 -4.26 -4.69
N LEU A 18 2.62 -3.70 -4.19
CA LEU A 18 1.57 -4.50 -3.55
C LEU A 18 0.86 -5.43 -4.56
N ALA A 19 0.72 -4.99 -5.81
CA ALA A 19 0.17 -5.79 -6.91
C ALA A 19 1.12 -6.91 -7.34
N GLU A 20 2.43 -6.64 -7.42
CA GLU A 20 3.45 -7.65 -7.76
C GLU A 20 3.48 -8.82 -6.77
N ILE A 21 3.29 -8.55 -5.47
CA ILE A 21 3.40 -9.59 -4.43
C ILE A 21 2.14 -10.49 -4.37
N ASN A 22 0.96 -9.96 -4.69
CA ASN A 22 -0.30 -10.68 -4.48
C ASN A 22 -1.06 -11.09 -5.75
N GLY A 23 -0.72 -10.53 -6.92
CA GLY A 23 -1.57 -10.65 -8.11
C GLY A 23 -2.96 -10.02 -7.92
N VAL A 24 -3.14 -9.20 -6.87
CA VAL A 24 -4.39 -8.49 -6.57
C VAL A 24 -4.26 -7.07 -7.13
N VAL A 25 -5.13 -6.73 -8.07
CA VAL A 25 -5.17 -5.39 -8.66
C VAL A 25 -5.78 -4.42 -7.66
N LEU A 26 -4.96 -3.52 -7.11
CA LEU A 26 -5.40 -2.42 -6.27
C LEU A 26 -5.50 -1.16 -7.12
N MET A 27 -6.66 -0.51 -7.10
CA MET A 27 -6.88 0.75 -7.80
C MET A 27 -6.54 1.93 -6.91
N GLU A 28 -5.88 2.94 -7.48
CA GLU A 28 -5.67 4.21 -6.82
C GLU A 28 -7.03 4.89 -6.57
N GLY A 29 -7.28 5.32 -5.33
CA GLY A 29 -8.55 5.94 -4.95
C GLY A 29 -8.84 7.28 -5.65
N VAL A 30 -7.84 7.88 -6.29
CA VAL A 30 -7.94 9.17 -7.00
C VAL A 30 -8.95 9.09 -8.16
N GLY A 31 -9.07 7.94 -8.83
CA GLY A 31 -10.11 7.70 -9.85
C GLY A 31 -11.55 7.71 -9.30
N PHE A 32 -11.70 7.69 -7.98
CA PHE A 32 -12.97 7.73 -7.26
C PHE A 32 -13.08 8.95 -6.32
N GLY A 33 -12.27 9.99 -6.54
CA GLY A 33 -12.31 11.24 -5.76
C GLY A 33 -11.67 11.17 -4.37
N ALA A 34 -10.85 10.15 -4.07
CA ALA A 34 -10.09 10.08 -2.82
C ALA A 34 -8.73 10.79 -2.95
N ASP A 35 -8.22 11.29 -1.83
CA ASP A 35 -6.89 11.90 -1.79
C ASP A 35 -5.78 10.89 -2.12
N PRO A 36 -4.64 11.33 -2.70
CA PRO A 36 -3.47 10.49 -2.90
C PRO A 36 -2.99 9.84 -1.61
N GLY A 37 -2.68 8.55 -1.69
CA GLY A 37 -2.27 7.71 -0.55
C GLY A 37 -3.41 7.02 0.18
N ILE A 38 -4.65 7.15 -0.29
CA ILE A 38 -5.80 6.34 0.18
C ILE A 38 -5.91 5.08 -0.66
N LEU A 39 -5.80 3.92 0.01
CA LEU A 39 -5.98 2.59 -0.57
C LEU A 39 -7.43 2.14 -0.42
N ARG A 40 -8.00 1.52 -1.45
CA ARG A 40 -9.31 0.86 -1.39
C ARG A 40 -9.15 -0.61 -1.72
N VAL A 41 -9.72 -1.47 -0.89
CA VAL A 41 -9.72 -2.93 -1.06
C VAL A 41 -11.17 -3.37 -1.21
N SER A 42 -11.49 -4.15 -2.23
CA SER A 42 -12.81 -4.77 -2.35
C SER A 42 -12.86 -6.01 -1.49
N GLU A 43 -13.79 -6.08 -0.54
CA GLU A 43 -14.01 -7.27 0.31
C GLU A 43 -14.92 -8.33 -0.34
N ALA A 44 -15.47 -8.07 -1.52
CA ALA A 44 -16.41 -8.98 -2.18
C ALA A 44 -15.74 -10.04 -3.09
N ASN A 45 -14.45 -9.88 -3.39
CA ASN A 45 -13.84 -10.56 -4.55
C ASN A 45 -12.89 -11.69 -4.18
N LEU A 46 -12.45 -11.78 -2.93
CA LEU A 46 -11.46 -12.73 -2.45
C LEU A 46 -11.96 -13.48 -1.20
N PRO A 47 -11.43 -14.68 -0.91
CA PRO A 47 -11.68 -15.36 0.36
C PRO A 47 -11.12 -14.60 1.55
N ASP A 48 -11.74 -14.74 2.73
CA ASP A 48 -11.36 -14.05 3.97
C ASP A 48 -9.85 -14.09 4.30
N GLU A 49 -9.23 -15.25 4.09
CA GLU A 49 -7.79 -15.45 4.34
C GLU A 49 -6.89 -14.60 3.44
N ALA A 50 -7.36 -14.19 2.27
CA ALA A 50 -6.62 -13.30 1.39
C ALA A 50 -6.48 -11.90 2.01
N TYR A 51 -7.51 -11.38 2.68
CA TYR A 51 -7.44 -10.05 3.29
C TYR A 51 -6.46 -10.00 4.46
N LYS A 52 -6.33 -11.09 5.23
CA LYS A 52 -5.29 -11.22 6.27
C LYS A 52 -3.88 -11.14 5.66
N LYS A 53 -3.66 -11.81 4.53
CA LYS A 53 -2.37 -11.77 3.82
C LYS A 53 -2.06 -10.37 3.27
N ILE A 54 -3.05 -9.72 2.65
CA ILE A 54 -2.93 -8.35 2.13
C ILE A 54 -2.56 -7.38 3.27
N ALA A 55 -3.27 -7.45 4.40
CA ALA A 55 -3.01 -6.60 5.56
C ALA A 55 -1.60 -6.82 6.13
N LYS A 56 -1.14 -8.07 6.27
CA LYS A 56 0.20 -8.39 6.75
C LYS A 56 1.28 -7.77 5.86
N GLN A 57 1.15 -7.90 4.55
CA GLN A 57 2.12 -7.37 3.61
C GLN A 57 2.13 -5.83 3.54
N ILE A 58 0.96 -5.19 3.64
CA ILE A 58 0.88 -3.72 3.77
C ILE A 58 1.72 -3.27 4.98
N LEU A 59 1.57 -3.94 6.13
CA LEU A 59 2.31 -3.60 7.34
C LEU A 59 3.82 -3.84 7.19
N GLU A 60 4.22 -4.95 6.57
CA GLU A 60 5.62 -5.27 6.29
C GLU A 60 6.26 -4.20 5.39
N MET A 61 5.59 -3.84 4.30
CA MET A 61 6.08 -2.84 3.36
C MET A 61 6.15 -1.44 3.97
N LEU A 62 5.15 -1.03 4.78
CA LEU A 62 5.23 0.21 5.55
C LEU A 62 6.41 0.22 6.53
N SER A 63 6.72 -0.92 7.14
CA SER A 63 7.89 -1.06 8.00
C SER A 63 9.20 -0.95 7.21
N GLU A 64 9.28 -1.54 6.01
CA GLU A 64 10.44 -1.40 5.12
C GLU A 64 10.69 0.07 4.77
N TYR A 65 9.66 0.79 4.31
CA TYR A 65 9.77 2.21 3.98
C TYR A 65 10.19 3.06 5.17
N TYR A 66 9.68 2.76 6.38
CA TYR A 66 10.08 3.46 7.58
C TYR A 66 11.55 3.19 7.96
N ASN A 67 12.02 1.96 7.79
CA ASN A 67 13.41 1.59 8.05
C ASN A 67 14.36 2.20 7.02
N GLN A 68 13.99 2.22 5.74
CA GLN A 68 14.75 2.91 4.69
C GLN A 68 14.90 4.40 5.01
N TYR A 69 13.79 5.07 5.35
CA TYR A 69 13.83 6.47 5.77
C TYR A 69 14.76 6.72 6.98
N LYS A 70 14.83 5.79 7.92
CA LYS A 70 15.74 5.88 9.07
C LYS A 70 17.21 5.71 8.70
N LEU A 71 17.52 4.91 7.68
CA LEU A 71 18.88 4.65 7.22
C LEU A 71 19.43 5.80 6.35
N GLU A 72 18.55 6.50 5.65
CA GLU A 72 18.89 7.69 4.85
C GLU A 72 19.05 8.97 5.69
N LYS A 73 18.88 8.88 7.01
CA LYS A 73 19.04 9.95 8.00
C LYS A 73 20.22 9.71 8.93
#